data_AF-Q3JDK8-F1
#
_entry.id   AF-Q3JDK8-F1
#
_cell.length_a   1.000
_cell.length_b   1.000
_cell.length_c   1.000
_cell.angle_alpha   90.00
_cell.angle_beta   90.00
_cell.angle_gamma   90.00
#
_symmetry.space_group_name_H-M   'P 1'
#
loop_
_entity.id
_entity.type
_entity.pdbx_description
1 polymer ?
#
loop_
_entity_poly.entity_id
_entity_poly.type
_entity_poly.pdbx_seq_one_letter_code
_entity_poly.pdbx_strand_id
1 'polypeptide(L)'
;MPSGSMVYAISKPELVLVRVERLAAGNSGDVKPVGEGVSELRIDYGPGYRVYYKKQGKKVIILLAGGDKRSQASDIKTALRLARNL
;
A
#
# COMPACT_ATOMS: atom_id res chain seq x y z
N MET A 1 -11.34 7.21 -20.62
CA MET A 1 -9.94 6.87 -20.92
C MET A 1 -9.18 6.83 -19.59
N PRO A 2 -8.68 5.67 -19.12
CA PRO A 2 -7.72 5.66 -18.03
C PRO A 2 -6.33 5.89 -18.62
N SER A 3 -5.80 7.08 -18.41
CA SER A 3 -4.42 7.44 -18.72
C SER A 3 -3.46 6.83 -17.71
N GLY A 4 -2.45 6.10 -18.16
CA GLY A 4 -1.27 5.76 -17.37
C GLY A 4 -1.16 4.27 -17.08
N SER A 5 -0.43 3.57 -17.94
CA SER A 5 0.08 2.23 -17.69
C SER A 5 0.98 2.23 -16.46
N MET A 6 0.43 1.93 -15.28
CA MET A 6 1.18 1.66 -14.07
C MET A 6 1.52 0.17 -14.05
N VAL A 7 2.74 -0.18 -14.49
CA VAL A 7 3.21 -1.57 -14.52
C VAL A 7 3.38 -2.06 -13.07
N TYR A 8 2.43 -2.88 -12.60
CA TYR A 8 2.55 -3.58 -11.32
C TYR A 8 3.27 -4.91 -11.54
N ALA A 9 4.60 -4.90 -11.47
CA ALA A 9 5.40 -6.11 -11.36
C ALA A 9 5.36 -6.65 -9.92
N ILE A 10 4.21 -7.18 -9.47
CA ILE A 10 4.13 -7.92 -8.20
C ILE A 10 3.08 -9.02 -8.36
N SER A 11 3.49 -10.26 -8.12
CA SER A 11 2.62 -11.43 -7.92
C SER A 11 1.43 -11.08 -7.01
N LYS A 12 0.24 -10.86 -7.57
CA LYS A 12 -0.93 -10.43 -6.78
C LYS A 12 -2.14 -11.32 -7.04
N PRO A 13 -2.83 -11.80 -6.00
CA PRO A 13 -4.24 -12.11 -6.10
C PRO A 13 -5.00 -10.81 -6.41
N GLU A 14 -5.95 -10.88 -7.34
CA GLU A 14 -6.70 -9.75 -7.93
C GLU A 14 -7.28 -8.77 -6.88
N LEU A 15 -7.60 -9.25 -5.68
CA LEU A 15 -8.14 -8.47 -4.57
C LEU A 15 -7.24 -7.30 -4.12
N VAL A 16 -5.92 -7.46 -4.11
CA VAL A 16 -5.00 -6.40 -3.65
C VAL A 16 -5.00 -5.22 -4.61
N LEU A 17 -5.12 -5.48 -5.92
CA LEU A 17 -5.23 -4.43 -6.93
C LEU A 17 -6.51 -3.61 -6.73
N VAL A 18 -7.66 -4.29 -6.61
CA VAL A 18 -8.96 -3.63 -6.38
C VAL A 18 -8.93 -2.75 -5.13
N ARG A 19 -8.29 -3.21 -4.04
CA ARG A 19 -8.18 -2.42 -2.81
C ARG A 19 -7.28 -1.18 -2.98
N VAL A 20 -6.21 -1.28 -3.77
CA VAL A 20 -5.34 -0.14 -4.10
C VAL A 20 -6.06 0.87 -4.98
N GLU A 21 -6.84 0.42 -5.97
CA GLU A 21 -7.64 1.31 -6.83
C GLU A 21 -8.68 2.07 -6.02
N ARG A 22 -9.39 1.39 -5.12
CA ARG A 22 -10.33 2.03 -4.18
C ARG A 22 -9.63 3.08 -3.32
N LEU A 23 -8.45 2.76 -2.78
CA LEU A 23 -7.66 3.72 -2.01
C LEU A 23 -7.29 4.96 -2.85
N ALA A 24 -6.88 4.78 -4.10
CA ALA A 24 -6.55 5.87 -5.01
C ALA A 24 -7.78 6.73 -5.35
N ALA A 25 -8.97 6.12 -5.41
CA ALA A 25 -10.25 6.81 -5.56
C ALA A 25 -10.77 7.46 -4.26
N GLY A 26 -10.01 7.42 -3.17
CA GLY A 26 -10.38 8.01 -1.87
C GLY A 26 -11.13 7.07 -0.93
N ASN A 27 -11.44 5.85 -1.35
CA ASN A 27 -12.11 4.83 -0.56
C ASN A 27 -11.09 3.95 0.18
N SER A 28 -10.55 4.51 1.27
CA SER A 28 -9.40 3.96 1.99
C SER A 28 -9.64 2.60 2.64
N GLY A 29 -10.87 2.31 3.11
CA GLY A 29 -11.16 1.10 3.89
C GLY A 29 -10.38 1.05 5.21
N ASP A 30 -9.88 -0.13 5.58
CA ASP A 30 -9.09 -0.32 6.80
C ASP A 30 -7.64 0.12 6.62
N VAL A 31 -7.32 1.31 7.14
CA VAL A 31 -6.00 1.93 7.07
C VAL A 31 -5.53 2.34 8.45
N LYS A 32 -4.23 2.14 8.73
CA LYS A 32 -3.58 2.60 9.95
C LYS A 32 -2.34 3.45 9.64
N PRO A 33 -2.15 4.63 10.25
CA PRO A 33 -0.88 5.35 10.17
C PRO A 33 0.22 4.56 10.89
N VAL A 34 1.41 4.51 10.30
CA VAL A 34 2.58 3.80 10.87
C VAL A 34 3.79 4.71 11.10
N GLY A 35 3.64 6.01 10.83
CA GLY A 35 4.65 7.04 11.07
C GLY A 35 5.15 7.69 9.77
N GLU A 36 5.77 8.88 9.88
CA GLU A 36 6.45 9.57 8.77
C GLU A 36 5.58 9.80 7.52
N GLY A 37 4.27 10.00 7.73
CA GLY A 37 3.29 10.16 6.64
C GLY A 37 2.96 8.86 5.89
N VAL A 38 3.48 7.71 6.37
CA VAL A 38 3.18 6.38 5.84
C VAL A 38 1.94 5.81 6.50
N SER A 39 1.13 5.16 5.69
CA SER A 39 -0.07 4.43 6.09
C SER A 39 0.00 2.99 5.61
N GLU A 40 -0.51 2.08 6.42
CA GLU A 40 -0.71 0.67 6.11
C GLU A 40 -2.17 0.44 5.75
N LEU A 41 -2.44 -0.04 4.53
CA LEU A 41 -3.72 -0.59 4.12
C LEU A 41 -3.75 -2.07 4.49
N ARG A 42 -4.73 -2.44 5.33
CA ARG A 42 -4.93 -3.81 5.83
C ARG A 42 -6.00 -4.51 5.01
N ILE A 43 -5.64 -5.66 4.46
CA ILE A 43 -6.54 -6.50 3.66
C ILE A 43 -6.56 -7.87 4.31
N ASP A 44 -7.59 -8.13 5.12
CA ASP A 44 -7.77 -9.40 5.79
C ASP A 44 -8.37 -10.44 4.83
N TYR A 45 -7.50 -10.95 3.96
CA TYR A 45 -7.77 -12.04 3.04
C TYR A 45 -6.56 -12.97 2.97
N GLY A 46 -6.80 -14.29 3.01
CA GLY A 46 -5.74 -15.30 3.07
C GLY A 46 -4.76 -15.03 4.23
N PRO A 47 -3.44 -14.88 3.98
CA PRO A 47 -2.45 -14.62 5.03
C PRO A 47 -2.58 -13.23 5.69
N GLY A 48 -3.43 -12.36 5.14
CA GLY A 48 -3.64 -11.00 5.61
C GLY A 48 -2.61 -10.04 5.00
N TYR A 49 -2.91 -9.54 3.81
CA TYR A 49 -2.03 -8.65 3.06
C TYR A 49 -1.94 -7.25 3.68
N ARG A 50 -0.77 -6.64 3.52
CA ARG A 50 -0.45 -5.26 3.91
C ARG A 50 0.15 -4.52 2.72
N VAL A 51 -0.35 -3.31 2.49
CA VAL A 51 0.20 -2.38 1.50
C VAL A 51 0.59 -1.10 2.23
N TYR A 52 1.84 -0.70 2.11
CA TYR A 52 2.36 0.50 2.73
C TYR A 52 2.47 1.60 1.69
N TYR A 53 1.92 2.76 1.99
CA TYR A 53 1.85 3.87 1.05
C TYR A 53 1.99 5.23 1.74
N LYS A 54 2.39 6.24 0.98
CA LYS A 54 2.43 7.66 1.38
C LYS A 54 1.51 8.47 0.48
N LYS A 55 0.76 9.42 1.03
CA LYS A 55 -0.02 10.39 0.24
C LYS A 55 0.78 11.66 0.05
N GLN A 56 0.89 12.12 -1.21
CA GLN A 56 1.47 13.42 -1.56
C GLN A 56 0.44 14.20 -2.40
N GLY A 57 -0.29 15.11 -1.75
CA GLY A 57 -1.45 15.76 -2.35
C GLY A 57 -2.49 14.72 -2.79
N LYS A 58 -2.80 14.69 -4.08
CA LYS A 58 -3.75 13.73 -4.69
C LYS A 58 -3.10 12.41 -5.12
N LYS A 59 -1.78 12.28 -5.02
CA LYS A 59 -1.05 11.07 -5.43
C LYS A 59 -0.91 10.10 -4.27
N VAL A 60 -1.10 8.81 -4.56
CA VAL A 60 -0.80 7.71 -3.65
C VAL A 60 0.46 7.02 -4.15
N ILE A 61 1.53 7.05 -3.36
CA ILE A 61 2.80 6.39 -3.67
C ILE A 61 2.84 5.09 -2.86
N ILE A 62 2.88 3.96 -3.56
CA ILE A 62 3.03 2.65 -2.92
C ILE A 62 4.51 2.40 -2.66
N LEU A 63 4.85 2.15 -1.40
CA LEU A 63 6.22 1.88 -0.96
C LEU A 63 6.51 0.39 -0.98
N LEU A 64 5.53 -0.40 -0.53
CA LEU A 64 5.59 -1.86 -0.50
C LEU A 64 4.17 -2.41 -0.68
N ALA A 65 4.02 -3.45 -1.49
CA ALA A 65 2.75 -4.18 -1.63
C ALA A 65 3.02 -5.68 -1.57
N GLY A 66 2.40 -6.37 -0.61
CA GLY A 66 2.51 -7.84 -0.51
C GLY A 66 3.16 -8.36 0.77
N GLY A 67 3.39 -7.50 1.77
CA GLY A 67 3.66 -7.97 3.13
C GLY A 67 2.45 -8.74 3.68
N ASP A 68 2.68 -9.68 4.57
CA ASP A 68 1.62 -10.32 5.34
C ASP A 68 1.74 -9.97 6.83
N LYS A 69 0.88 -10.55 7.67
CA LYS A 69 0.91 -10.31 9.11
C LYS A 69 2.24 -10.71 9.76
N ARG A 70 2.97 -11.68 9.20
CA ARG A 70 4.23 -12.21 9.75
C ARG A 70 5.40 -11.27 9.46
N SER A 71 5.40 -10.60 8.31
CA SER A 71 6.45 -9.65 7.90
C SER A 71 6.17 -8.19 8.30
N GLN A 72 5.02 -7.91 8.91
CA GLN A 72 4.54 -6.55 9.21
C GLN A 72 5.60 -5.64 9.84
N ALA A 73 6.30 -6.11 10.87
CA ALA A 73 7.28 -5.28 11.60
C ALA A 73 8.49 -4.89 10.74
N SER A 74 9.02 -5.81 9.91
CA SER A 74 10.12 -5.52 8.99
C SER A 74 9.67 -4.64 7.82
N ASP A 75 8.43 -4.83 7.37
CA ASP A 75 7.86 -4.06 6.26
C ASP A 75 7.59 -2.62 6.67
N ILE A 76 7.10 -2.37 7.88
CA ILE A 76 6.96 -1.01 8.43
C ILE A 76 8.31 -0.30 8.44
N LYS A 77 9.35 -0.93 9.00
CA LYS A 77 10.70 -0.34 9.04
C LYS A 77 11.21 0.00 7.64
N THR A 78 10.97 -0.89 6.68
CA THR A 78 11.40 -0.70 5.29
C THR A 78 10.60 0.42 4.62
N ALA A 79 9.28 0.47 4.81
CA ALA A 79 8.42 1.51 4.27
C ALA A 79 8.78 2.91 4.83
N LEU A 80 9.00 3.03 6.14
CA LEU A 80 9.46 4.29 6.74
C LEU A 80 10.80 4.74 6.15
N ARG A 81 11.75 3.82 5.97
CA ARG A 81 13.03 4.13 5.32
C ARG A 81 12.85 4.62 3.87
N LEU A 82 11.97 3.99 3.09
CA LEU A 82 11.67 4.43 1.72
C LEU A 82 10.99 5.81 1.70
N ALA A 83 10.09 6.08 2.65
CA ALA A 83 9.33 7.31 2.73
C ALA A 83 10.16 8.57 3.03
N ARG A 84 11.34 8.41 3.63
CA ARG A 84 12.28 9.52 3.88
C ARG A 84 12.91 10.08 2.61
N ASN A 85 12.91 9.29 1.53
CA ASN A 85 13.47 9.67 0.23
C ASN A 85 12.40 10.23 -0.73
N LEU A 86 11.21 10.55 -0.23
CA LEU A 86 10.04 11.02 -0.99
C LEU A 86 9.48 12.32 -0.45
#